data_AF-A0A7C3ZX72-F1
#
_entry.id   AF-A0A7C3ZX72-F1
#
_cell.length_a   1.000
_cell.length_b   1.000
_cell.length_c   1.000
_cell.angle_alpha   90.00
_cell.angle_beta   90.00
_cell.angle_gamma   90.00
#
_symmetry.space_group_name_H-M   'P 1'
#
loop_
_entity.id
_entity.type
_entity.pdbx_description
1 polymer ?
#
loop_
_entity_poly.entity_id
_entity_poly.type
_entity_poly.pdbx_seq_one_letter_code
_entity_poly.pdbx_strand_id
1 'polypeptide(L)'
;MAIKLLNSGYGSKLFFCITAFITTFALSLILKIYPVLGSGSESSQSEIEGETISTLSFTHIFAILFFVIALSLLHIFSHQILTWMHHKFAHASHQKGHDFQVIASSLGGGIAISYVFLHLLPELNHVHPDLEKINPYITLSGFMLFYGLDNLADKLATPTKSNEWDFVKKKSQLAKYDFNLEIGFLFIYNALIVYTLPEQFRLGRVSVILYMLAMLLHVFSNDHLLEEHYLKPFKSWGCYVLGAAPIVGAIADLLIPSSSLISGILTALLAGFILLNVFKKELPDNAKSSFAWFSAGAIGFGIMLYFAH
;
A
#
# COMPACT_ATOMS: atom_id res chain seq x y z
N MET A 1 16.51 -26.21 8.39
CA MET A 1 16.50 -26.94 7.10
C MET A 1 15.63 -26.24 6.05
N ALA A 2 14.43 -25.73 6.41
CA ALA A 2 13.58 -24.90 5.52
C ALA A 2 14.25 -23.61 5.00
N ILE A 3 15.11 -22.97 5.81
CA ILE A 3 15.86 -21.76 5.42
C ILE A 3 16.93 -22.01 4.33
N LYS A 4 17.44 -23.25 4.21
CA LYS A 4 18.43 -23.62 3.17
C LYS A 4 17.79 -23.93 1.81
N LEU A 5 16.52 -24.36 1.79
CA LEU A 5 15.77 -24.60 0.56
C LEU A 5 15.26 -23.30 -0.09
N LEU A 6 15.05 -22.24 0.71
CA LEU A 6 14.71 -20.90 0.21
C LEU A 6 15.88 -20.16 -0.47
N ASN A 7 17.13 -20.63 -0.28
CA ASN A 7 18.33 -19.98 -0.81
C ASN A 7 18.91 -20.66 -2.07
N SER A 8 18.28 -21.72 -2.59
CA SER A 8 18.81 -22.53 -3.70
C SER A 8 18.05 -22.30 -5.01
N GLY A 9 18.14 -21.13 -5.64
CA GLY A 9 17.57 -20.89 -7.00
C GLY A 9 16.06 -21.16 -7.18
N TYR A 10 15.35 -21.52 -6.10
CA TYR A 10 13.91 -21.76 -6.07
C TYR A 10 13.14 -20.45 -5.95
N GLY A 11 13.76 -19.38 -5.42
CA GLY A 11 13.13 -18.06 -5.34
C GLY A 11 12.81 -17.45 -6.71
N SER A 12 13.65 -17.67 -7.73
CA SER A 12 13.37 -17.21 -9.10
C SER A 12 12.27 -18.02 -9.77
N LYS A 13 12.22 -19.33 -9.52
CA LYS A 13 11.13 -20.21 -9.99
C LYS A 13 9.82 -19.92 -9.27
N LEU A 14 9.86 -19.65 -7.97
CA LEU A 14 8.69 -19.30 -7.15
C LEU A 14 8.15 -17.92 -7.52
N PHE A 15 9.02 -16.93 -7.76
CA PHE A 15 8.63 -15.62 -8.29
C PHE A 15 7.99 -15.74 -9.67
N PHE A 16 8.61 -16.49 -10.61
CA PHE A 16 8.01 -16.74 -11.93
C PHE A 16 6.69 -17.49 -11.82
N CYS A 17 6.58 -18.45 -10.90
CA CYS A 17 5.33 -19.14 -10.62
C CYS A 17 4.28 -18.19 -10.03
N ILE A 18 4.65 -17.25 -9.15
CA ILE A 18 3.71 -16.28 -8.57
C ILE A 18 3.31 -15.23 -9.60
N THR A 19 4.22 -14.65 -10.37
CA THR A 19 3.87 -13.69 -11.44
C THR A 19 3.10 -14.38 -12.56
N ALA A 20 3.51 -15.57 -13.00
CA ALA A 20 2.76 -16.37 -13.96
C ALA A 20 1.40 -16.79 -13.39
N PHE A 21 1.29 -17.11 -12.10
CA PHE A 21 0.01 -17.43 -11.47
C PHE A 21 -0.88 -16.19 -11.36
N ILE A 22 -0.35 -15.04 -10.94
CA ILE A 22 -1.09 -13.77 -10.86
C ILE A 22 -1.57 -13.34 -12.25
N THR A 23 -0.71 -13.41 -13.26
CA THR A 23 -1.06 -13.05 -14.65
C THR A 23 -2.01 -14.06 -15.28
N THR A 24 -1.82 -15.36 -15.06
CA THR A 24 -2.71 -16.43 -15.55
C THR A 24 -4.04 -16.41 -14.82
N PHE A 25 -4.06 -16.08 -13.53
CA PHE A 25 -5.28 -15.91 -12.74
C PHE A 25 -6.02 -14.65 -13.14
N ALA A 26 -5.33 -13.51 -13.30
CA ALA A 26 -5.92 -12.28 -13.84
C ALA A 26 -6.49 -12.51 -15.25
N LEU A 27 -5.75 -13.21 -16.12
CA LEU A 27 -6.23 -13.60 -17.45
C LEU A 27 -7.39 -14.59 -17.39
N SER A 28 -7.37 -15.57 -16.48
CA SER A 28 -8.47 -16.51 -16.25
C SER A 28 -9.72 -15.82 -15.72
N LEU A 29 -9.55 -14.82 -14.87
CA LEU A 29 -10.63 -13.96 -14.37
C LEU A 29 -11.21 -13.13 -15.51
N ILE A 30 -10.36 -12.48 -16.32
CA ILE A 30 -10.76 -11.73 -17.53
C ILE A 30 -11.53 -12.63 -18.51
N LEU A 31 -11.05 -13.86 -18.75
CA LEU A 31 -11.68 -14.82 -19.66
C LEU A 31 -12.97 -15.42 -19.10
N LYS A 32 -13.12 -15.57 -17.79
CA LYS A 32 -14.40 -15.94 -17.13
C LYS A 32 -15.42 -14.80 -17.13
N ILE A 33 -14.97 -13.56 -17.25
CA ILE A 33 -15.82 -12.36 -17.36
C ILE A 33 -16.35 -12.18 -18.79
N TYR A 34 -15.62 -12.61 -19.82
CA TYR A 34 -15.97 -12.37 -21.23
C TYR A 34 -17.24 -13.07 -21.79
N PRO A 35 -17.74 -14.23 -21.30
CA PRO A 35 -18.91 -14.87 -21.92
C PRO A 35 -20.26 -14.32 -21.45
N VAL A 36 -20.32 -13.44 -20.45
CA VAL A 36 -21.60 -12.93 -19.88
C VAL A 36 -22.14 -11.72 -20.67
N LEU A 37 -21.70 -11.52 -21.92
CA LEU A 37 -22.27 -10.56 -22.87
C LEU A 37 -22.96 -11.22 -24.07
N GLY A 38 -23.19 -12.55 -24.04
CA GLY A 38 -23.77 -13.23 -25.20
C GLY A 38 -24.46 -14.55 -24.91
N SER A 39 -25.65 -14.51 -24.31
CA SER A 39 -26.81 -15.30 -24.75
C SER A 39 -28.00 -15.04 -23.83
N GLY A 40 -29.09 -14.53 -24.42
CA GLY A 40 -30.38 -14.52 -23.77
C GLY A 40 -31.05 -15.89 -23.88
N SER A 41 -31.66 -16.34 -22.79
CA SER A 41 -32.97 -16.99 -22.82
C SER A 41 -33.64 -16.89 -21.46
N GLU A 42 -34.86 -16.39 -21.46
CA GLU A 42 -35.75 -16.26 -20.32
C GLU A 42 -36.22 -17.65 -19.85
N SER A 43 -35.68 -18.12 -18.74
CA SER A 43 -36.43 -18.90 -17.75
C SER A 43 -35.57 -19.04 -16.49
N SER A 44 -36.19 -18.87 -15.33
CA SER A 44 -35.57 -18.96 -13.98
C SER A 44 -34.95 -17.68 -13.41
N GLN A 45 -35.65 -16.54 -13.46
CA GLN A 45 -35.16 -15.27 -12.91
C GLN A 45 -34.86 -15.32 -11.39
N SER A 46 -35.58 -16.11 -10.60
CA SER A 46 -35.32 -16.27 -9.14
C SER A 46 -34.19 -17.25 -8.81
N GLU A 47 -33.99 -18.29 -9.63
CA GLU A 47 -32.90 -19.26 -9.48
C GLU A 47 -31.60 -18.64 -9.98
N ILE A 48 -31.65 -17.90 -11.11
CA ILE A 48 -30.55 -17.13 -11.67
C ILE A 48 -30.15 -16.00 -10.71
N GLU A 49 -31.08 -15.28 -10.06
CA GLU A 49 -30.73 -14.26 -9.06
C GLU A 49 -30.04 -14.87 -7.83
N GLY A 50 -30.53 -16.01 -7.31
CA GLY A 50 -29.88 -16.72 -6.19
C GLY A 50 -28.50 -17.29 -6.54
N GLU A 51 -28.34 -17.83 -7.75
CA GLU A 51 -27.08 -18.35 -8.27
C GLU A 51 -26.10 -17.21 -8.60
N THR A 52 -26.59 -16.07 -9.08
CA THR A 52 -25.79 -14.86 -9.35
C THR A 52 -25.30 -14.20 -8.05
N ILE A 53 -26.14 -14.11 -7.03
CA ILE A 53 -25.76 -13.54 -5.72
C ILE A 53 -24.73 -14.43 -5.01
N SER A 54 -24.90 -15.75 -5.06
CA SER A 54 -23.95 -16.69 -4.45
C SER A 54 -22.61 -16.69 -5.20
N THR A 55 -22.61 -16.75 -6.53
CA THR A 55 -21.37 -16.68 -7.34
C THR A 55 -20.63 -15.34 -7.20
N LEU A 56 -21.35 -14.22 -7.08
CA LEU A 56 -20.77 -12.90 -6.82
C LEU A 56 -20.09 -12.84 -5.44
N SER A 57 -20.76 -13.36 -4.41
CA SER A 57 -20.22 -13.49 -3.06
C SER A 57 -18.94 -14.32 -3.02
N PHE A 58 -18.93 -15.50 -3.67
CA PHE A 58 -17.73 -16.32 -3.77
C PHE A 58 -16.59 -15.61 -4.50
N THR A 59 -16.89 -14.92 -5.60
CA THR A 59 -15.88 -14.19 -6.38
C THR A 59 -15.22 -13.08 -5.56
N HIS A 60 -15.99 -12.34 -4.75
CA HIS A 60 -15.46 -11.31 -3.85
C HIS A 60 -14.57 -11.92 -2.77
N ILE A 61 -14.99 -13.02 -2.13
CA ILE A 61 -14.19 -13.71 -1.11
C ILE A 61 -12.86 -14.20 -1.70
N PHE A 62 -12.88 -14.82 -2.88
CA PHE A 62 -11.66 -15.24 -3.56
C PHE A 62 -10.74 -14.07 -3.91
N ALA A 63 -11.30 -12.95 -4.39
CA ALA A 63 -10.53 -11.76 -4.70
C ALA A 63 -9.88 -11.14 -3.44
N ILE A 64 -10.61 -11.06 -2.32
CA ILE A 64 -10.08 -10.58 -1.03
C ILE A 64 -8.94 -11.50 -0.56
N LEU A 65 -9.16 -12.82 -0.52
CA LEU A 65 -8.13 -13.78 -0.10
C LEU A 65 -6.89 -13.72 -0.99
N PHE A 66 -7.07 -13.64 -2.30
CA PHE A 66 -5.98 -13.48 -3.25
C PHE A 66 -5.19 -12.20 -2.96
N PHE A 67 -5.88 -11.08 -2.75
CA PHE A 67 -5.25 -9.80 -2.47
C PHE A 67 -4.49 -9.78 -1.15
N VAL A 68 -5.06 -10.37 -0.10
CA VAL A 68 -4.40 -10.57 1.20
C VAL A 68 -3.11 -11.36 1.04
N ILE A 69 -3.16 -12.48 0.32
CA ILE A 69 -1.98 -13.32 0.06
C ILE A 69 -0.95 -12.53 -0.75
N ALA A 70 -1.38 -11.82 -1.81
CA ALA A 70 -0.49 -11.03 -2.65
C ALA A 70 0.24 -9.94 -1.86
N LEU A 71 -0.47 -9.16 -1.03
CA LEU A 71 0.13 -8.14 -0.17
C LEU A 71 1.09 -8.75 0.87
N SER A 72 0.68 -9.85 1.51
CA SER A 72 1.48 -10.51 2.54
C SER A 72 2.79 -11.04 1.95
N LEU A 73 2.73 -11.67 0.77
CA LEU A 73 3.91 -12.15 0.06
C LEU A 73 4.77 -10.99 -0.43
N LEU A 74 4.16 -9.91 -0.93
CA LEU A 74 4.89 -8.74 -1.38
C LEU A 74 5.77 -8.18 -0.25
N HIS A 75 5.23 -8.02 0.96
CA HIS A 75 5.98 -7.62 2.15
C HIS A 75 7.15 -8.56 2.47
N ILE A 76 6.90 -9.87 2.48
CA ILE A 76 7.92 -10.87 2.86
C ILE A 76 9.05 -10.95 1.81
N PHE A 77 8.71 -10.77 0.54
CA PHE A 77 9.62 -10.95 -0.59
C PHE A 77 10.15 -9.64 -1.20
N SER A 78 9.75 -8.48 -0.69
CA SER A 78 10.11 -7.16 -1.24
C SER A 78 11.62 -6.99 -1.42
N HIS A 79 12.42 -7.38 -0.42
CA HIS A 79 13.88 -7.36 -0.51
C HIS A 79 14.45 -8.23 -1.65
N GLN A 80 13.88 -9.43 -1.85
CA GLN A 80 14.34 -10.32 -2.92
C GLN A 80 13.99 -9.74 -4.29
N ILE A 81 12.81 -9.12 -4.40
CA ILE A 81 12.36 -8.44 -5.62
C ILE A 81 13.29 -7.26 -5.93
N LEU A 82 13.57 -6.40 -4.94
CA LEU A 82 14.43 -5.22 -5.09
C LEU A 82 15.87 -5.59 -5.48
N THR A 83 16.47 -6.57 -4.80
CA THR A 83 17.81 -7.05 -5.14
C THR A 83 17.88 -7.71 -6.52
N TRP A 84 16.86 -8.47 -6.91
CA TRP A 84 16.75 -9.03 -8.26
C TRP A 84 16.62 -7.94 -9.32
N MET A 85 15.78 -6.93 -9.09
CA MET A 85 15.64 -5.78 -9.99
C MET A 85 16.97 -5.04 -10.12
N HIS A 86 17.62 -4.71 -9.00
CA HIS A 86 18.90 -4.02 -9.02
C HIS A 86 19.94 -4.81 -9.81
N HIS A 87 20.09 -6.11 -9.57
CA HIS A 87 21.06 -6.93 -10.32
C HIS A 87 20.74 -7.00 -11.82
N LYS A 88 19.47 -7.10 -12.19
CA LYS A 88 19.05 -7.20 -13.60
C LYS A 88 19.21 -5.87 -14.35
N PHE A 89 18.90 -4.75 -13.69
CA PHE A 89 18.93 -3.41 -14.30
C PHE A 89 20.29 -2.71 -14.15
N ALA A 90 21.13 -3.07 -13.19
CA ALA A 90 22.48 -2.51 -13.03
C ALA A 90 23.40 -2.81 -14.23
N HIS A 91 23.20 -3.94 -14.91
CA HIS A 91 23.94 -4.26 -16.13
C HIS A 91 23.51 -3.44 -17.36
N ALA A 92 22.37 -2.73 -17.29
CA ALA A 92 21.82 -2.02 -18.44
C ALA A 92 22.17 -0.52 -18.50
N SER A 93 22.71 0.10 -17.43
CA SER A 93 22.87 1.56 -17.42
C SER A 93 23.62 2.11 -16.21
N HIS A 94 24.82 2.67 -16.42
CA HIS A 94 25.53 3.47 -15.40
C HIS A 94 25.22 4.97 -15.50
N GLN A 95 24.55 5.43 -16.57
CA GLN A 95 24.23 6.86 -16.83
C GLN A 95 22.72 7.14 -16.96
N LYS A 96 21.89 6.20 -17.46
CA LYS A 96 20.41 6.34 -17.48
C LYS A 96 19.75 6.12 -16.11
N GLY A 97 20.49 5.64 -15.11
CA GLY A 97 19.97 5.32 -13.78
C GLY A 97 19.55 6.57 -13.00
N HIS A 98 20.32 7.66 -13.12
CA HIS A 98 20.01 8.94 -12.49
C HIS A 98 18.75 9.57 -13.09
N ASP A 99 18.63 9.56 -14.41
CA ASP A 99 17.44 10.08 -15.10
C ASP A 99 16.19 9.24 -14.76
N PHE A 100 16.30 7.91 -14.71
CA PHE A 100 15.18 7.04 -14.35
C PHE A 100 14.69 7.28 -12.92
N GLN A 101 15.60 7.46 -11.94
CA GLN A 101 15.20 7.72 -10.56
C GLN A 101 14.49 9.07 -10.42
N VAL A 102 14.95 10.11 -11.11
CA VAL A 102 14.27 11.42 -11.16
C VAL A 102 12.89 11.29 -11.79
N ILE A 103 12.77 10.55 -12.91
CA ILE A 103 11.48 10.32 -13.58
C ILE A 103 10.53 9.56 -12.65
N ALA A 104 10.97 8.45 -12.07
CA ALA A 104 10.15 7.57 -11.24
C ALA A 104 9.69 8.27 -9.95
N SER A 105 10.60 8.97 -9.26
CA SER A 105 10.26 9.73 -8.04
C SER A 105 9.33 10.91 -8.34
N SER A 106 9.54 11.62 -9.45
CA SER A 106 8.65 12.71 -9.86
C SER A 106 7.26 12.21 -10.20
N LEU A 107 7.18 11.16 -11.02
CA LEU A 107 5.91 10.57 -11.43
C LEU A 107 5.18 9.97 -10.21
N GLY A 108 5.89 9.26 -9.33
CA GLY A 108 5.36 8.72 -8.08
C GLY A 108 4.83 9.81 -7.14
N GLY A 109 5.60 10.88 -6.92
CA GLY A 109 5.16 12.02 -6.11
C GLY A 109 3.91 12.72 -6.69
N GLY A 110 3.82 12.81 -8.01
CA GLY A 110 2.62 13.31 -8.69
C GLY A 110 1.39 12.45 -8.46
N ILE A 111 1.54 11.13 -8.59
CA ILE A 111 0.48 10.15 -8.29
C ILE A 111 0.05 10.26 -6.82
N ALA A 112 1.00 10.33 -5.88
CA ALA A 112 0.72 10.42 -4.45
C ALA A 112 -0.08 11.68 -4.10
N ILE A 113 0.28 12.84 -4.65
CA ILE A 113 -0.49 14.07 -4.47
C ILE A 113 -1.88 13.98 -5.08
N SER A 114 -2.00 13.42 -6.28
CA SER A 114 -3.30 13.23 -6.91
C SER A 114 -4.21 12.31 -6.08
N TYR A 115 -3.67 11.22 -5.53
CA TYR A 115 -4.36 10.36 -4.57
C TYR A 115 -4.85 11.12 -3.33
N VAL A 116 -4.00 11.95 -2.72
CA VAL A 116 -4.37 12.73 -1.54
C VAL A 116 -5.58 13.62 -1.81
N PHE A 117 -5.54 14.41 -2.90
CA PHE A 117 -6.56 15.41 -3.17
C PHE A 117 -7.83 14.85 -3.81
N LEU A 118 -7.72 13.85 -4.68
CA LEU A 118 -8.85 13.35 -5.46
C LEU A 118 -9.51 12.12 -4.85
N HIS A 119 -8.85 11.42 -3.93
CA HIS A 119 -9.39 10.22 -3.30
C HIS A 119 -9.39 10.34 -1.77
N LEU A 120 -8.22 10.50 -1.13
CA LEU A 120 -8.13 10.46 0.33
C LEU A 120 -8.99 11.53 1.02
N LEU A 121 -8.85 12.80 0.64
CA LEU A 121 -9.60 13.90 1.28
C LEU A 121 -11.12 13.82 1.02
N PRO A 122 -11.61 13.57 -0.21
CA PRO A 122 -13.04 13.36 -0.44
C PRO A 122 -13.62 12.16 0.34
N GLU A 123 -12.86 11.07 0.48
CA GLU A 123 -13.29 9.87 1.21
C GLU A 123 -13.59 10.20 2.67
N LEU A 124 -12.83 11.12 3.29
CA LEU A 124 -13.05 11.54 4.69
C LEU A 124 -14.45 12.08 4.97
N ASN A 125 -15.16 12.62 3.97
CA ASN A 125 -16.54 13.06 4.16
C ASN A 125 -17.53 11.89 4.19
N HIS A 126 -17.13 10.73 3.69
CA HIS A 126 -17.97 9.54 3.53
C HIS A 126 -17.64 8.43 4.55
N VAL A 127 -16.58 8.60 5.34
CA VAL A 127 -16.10 7.60 6.32
C VAL A 127 -17.18 7.20 7.34
N HIS A 128 -17.88 8.17 7.96
CA HIS A 128 -19.00 7.89 8.86
C HIS A 128 -19.86 9.14 9.04
N PRO A 129 -21.21 9.06 8.95
CA PRO A 129 -22.10 10.22 9.05
C PRO A 129 -21.91 11.04 10.33
N ASP A 130 -21.78 10.37 11.48
CA ASP A 130 -21.61 11.05 12.78
C ASP A 130 -20.25 11.73 12.94
N LEU A 131 -19.27 11.40 12.09
CA LEU A 131 -17.92 11.94 12.16
C LEU A 131 -17.69 13.10 11.19
N GLU A 132 -18.59 13.38 10.25
CA GLU A 132 -18.38 14.33 9.15
C GLU A 132 -17.78 15.67 9.62
N LYS A 133 -18.33 16.26 10.69
CA LYS A 133 -17.88 17.54 11.24
C LYS A 133 -16.56 17.46 12.03
N ILE A 134 -16.25 16.29 12.59
CA ILE A 134 -15.07 16.09 13.44
C ILE A 134 -13.91 15.41 12.72
N ASN A 135 -14.15 14.79 11.56
CA ASN A 135 -13.14 14.11 10.74
C ASN A 135 -11.92 14.98 10.45
N PRO A 136 -12.05 16.26 10.03
CA PRO A 136 -10.89 17.12 9.83
C PRO A 136 -10.03 17.29 11.09
N TYR A 137 -10.64 17.31 12.28
CA TYR A 137 -9.91 17.44 13.55
C TYR A 137 -9.25 16.11 13.95
N ILE A 138 -9.86 14.96 13.66
CA ILE A 138 -9.27 13.64 13.89
C ILE A 138 -8.07 13.45 12.94
N THR A 139 -8.23 13.77 11.66
CA THR A 139 -7.15 13.76 10.66
C THR A 139 -6.02 14.70 11.05
N LEU A 140 -6.34 15.92 11.49
CA LEU A 140 -5.34 16.86 12.00
C LEU A 140 -4.62 16.31 13.24
N SER A 141 -5.35 15.68 14.16
CA SER A 141 -4.77 15.06 15.37
C SER A 141 -3.82 13.94 15.00
N GLY A 142 -4.17 13.12 14.00
CA GLY A 142 -3.28 12.15 13.39
C GLY A 142 -2.03 12.84 12.91
N PHE A 143 -2.14 13.74 11.93
CA PHE A 143 -1.03 14.49 11.36
C PHE A 143 -0.11 15.10 12.43
N MET A 144 -0.67 15.79 13.43
CA MET A 144 0.07 16.41 14.53
C MET A 144 0.79 15.40 15.41
N LEU A 145 0.14 14.28 15.73
CA LEU A 145 0.75 13.21 16.53
C LEU A 145 1.99 12.67 15.81
N PHE A 146 1.88 12.37 14.52
CA PHE A 146 3.01 11.87 13.74
C PHE A 146 4.10 12.90 13.57
N TYR A 147 3.74 14.12 13.18
CA TYR A 147 4.69 15.21 13.03
C TYR A 147 5.43 15.47 14.35
N GLY A 148 4.71 15.43 15.46
CA GLY A 148 5.28 15.58 16.80
C GLY A 148 6.27 14.48 17.13
N LEU A 149 5.92 13.21 16.89
CA LEU A 149 6.80 12.07 17.14
C LEU A 149 8.06 12.11 16.29
N ASP A 150 7.91 12.35 15.00
CA ASP A 150 8.99 12.44 14.00
C ASP A 150 9.94 13.64 14.30
N ASN A 151 9.39 14.81 14.65
CA ASN A 151 10.20 15.96 15.07
C ASN A 151 10.88 15.76 16.44
N LEU A 152 10.25 15.06 17.38
CA LEU A 152 10.86 14.73 18.67
C LEU A 152 12.05 13.80 18.49
N ALA A 153 11.93 12.82 17.60
CA ALA A 153 13.03 11.95 17.24
C ALA A 153 14.21 12.71 16.63
N ASP A 154 13.94 13.58 15.65
CA ASP A 154 14.98 14.42 15.03
C ASP A 154 15.71 15.29 16.08
N LYS A 155 14.96 15.95 16.97
CA LYS A 155 15.54 16.79 18.04
C LYS A 155 16.36 15.99 19.03
N LEU A 156 15.89 14.82 19.45
CA LEU A 156 16.63 13.98 20.38
C LEU A 156 17.91 13.40 19.75
N ALA A 157 17.97 13.32 18.41
CA ALA A 157 19.12 12.88 17.62
C ALA A 157 20.17 14.00 17.42
N THR A 158 19.83 15.26 17.69
CA THR A 158 20.80 16.37 17.61
C THR A 158 21.89 16.24 18.68
N PRO A 159 23.18 16.41 18.32
CA PRO A 159 24.28 16.22 19.24
C PRO A 159 24.30 17.30 20.33
N THR A 160 23.96 16.92 21.56
CA THR A 160 24.41 17.65 22.76
C THR A 160 25.89 17.35 23.00
N LYS A 161 26.63 18.27 23.65
CA LYS A 161 28.04 18.15 24.04
C LYS A 161 28.32 17.00 25.04
N SER A 162 27.95 15.77 24.70
CA SER A 162 28.13 14.56 25.50
C SER A 162 29.06 13.60 24.76
N ASN A 163 29.76 12.75 25.52
CA ASN A 163 30.72 11.76 25.03
C ASN A 163 30.23 11.01 23.77
N GLU A 164 31.16 10.79 22.83
CA GLU A 164 30.92 10.16 21.52
C GLU A 164 30.20 8.81 21.61
N TRP A 165 30.49 8.02 22.66
CA TRP A 165 29.83 6.74 22.95
C TRP A 165 28.36 6.87 23.33
N ASP A 166 27.99 7.88 24.13
CA ASP A 166 26.60 8.14 24.51
C ASP A 166 25.80 8.68 23.32
N PHE A 167 26.44 9.46 22.46
CA PHE A 167 25.84 9.95 21.22
C PHE A 167 25.50 8.81 20.25
N VAL A 168 26.44 7.90 20.00
CA VAL A 168 26.21 6.73 19.12
C VAL A 168 25.11 5.83 19.67
N LYS A 169 25.11 5.57 20.99
CA LYS A 169 24.08 4.75 21.64
C LYS A 169 22.70 5.42 21.55
N LYS A 170 22.60 6.72 21.83
CA LYS A 170 21.35 7.49 21.75
C LYS A 170 20.81 7.50 20.32
N LYS A 171 21.64 7.83 19.33
CA LYS A 171 21.26 7.79 17.90
C LYS A 171 20.73 6.41 17.47
N SER A 172 21.37 5.33 17.93
CA SER A 172 20.93 3.97 17.63
C SER A 172 19.60 3.59 18.29
N GLN A 173 19.27 4.16 19.45
CA GLN A 173 17.98 3.93 20.10
C GLN A 173 16.86 4.70 19.42
N LEU A 174 17.11 5.95 19.04
CA LEU A 174 16.12 6.79 18.34
C LEU A 174 15.76 6.22 16.98
N ALA A 175 16.75 5.81 16.18
CA ALA A 175 16.50 5.15 14.90
C ALA A 175 15.66 3.86 15.05
N LYS A 176 15.70 3.19 16.21
CA LYS A 176 14.81 2.07 16.51
C LYS A 176 13.39 2.53 16.86
N TYR A 177 13.24 3.62 17.61
CA TYR A 177 11.93 4.19 17.92
C TYR A 177 11.21 4.66 16.66
N ASP A 178 11.91 5.36 15.77
CA ASP A 178 11.34 5.86 14.50
C ASP A 178 10.88 4.70 13.63
N PHE A 179 11.75 3.70 13.46
CA PHE A 179 11.41 2.48 12.75
C PHE A 179 10.20 1.76 13.35
N ASN A 180 10.14 1.61 14.68
CA ASN A 180 9.04 0.91 15.34
C ASN A 180 7.71 1.65 15.17
N LEU A 181 7.72 2.99 15.28
CA LEU A 181 6.54 3.81 15.04
C LEU A 181 6.08 3.67 13.59
N GLU A 182 7.00 3.81 12.64
CA GLU A 182 6.69 3.70 11.21
C GLU A 182 6.11 2.32 10.85
N ILE A 183 6.70 1.23 11.37
CA ILE A 183 6.16 -0.12 11.20
C ILE A 183 4.78 -0.27 11.85
N GLY A 184 4.56 0.28 13.06
CA GLY A 184 3.27 0.20 13.74
C GLY A 184 2.15 0.86 12.94
N PHE A 185 2.41 2.01 12.33
CA PHE A 185 1.41 2.72 11.55
C PHE A 185 1.22 2.15 10.16
N LEU A 186 2.30 1.72 9.51
CA LEU A 186 2.19 0.94 8.28
C LEU A 186 1.44 -0.36 8.52
N PHE A 187 1.59 -1.01 9.68
CA PHE A 187 0.80 -2.18 10.03
C PHE A 187 -0.70 -1.86 10.08
N ILE A 188 -1.10 -0.81 10.81
CA ILE A 188 -2.50 -0.40 10.91
C ILE A 188 -3.05 -0.01 9.53
N TYR A 189 -2.27 0.70 8.73
CA TYR A 189 -2.63 1.07 7.36
C TYR A 189 -2.84 -0.13 6.46
N ASN A 190 -1.88 -1.06 6.43
CA ASN A 190 -1.98 -2.25 5.60
C ASN A 190 -3.16 -3.15 6.03
N ALA A 191 -3.50 -3.18 7.33
CA ALA A 191 -4.70 -3.84 7.80
C ALA A 191 -5.98 -3.12 7.32
N LEU A 192 -6.01 -1.78 7.39
CA LEU A 192 -7.14 -0.98 6.93
C LEU A 192 -7.39 -1.11 5.42
N ILE A 193 -6.34 -1.14 4.59
CA ILE A 193 -6.46 -1.36 3.13
C ILE A 193 -7.30 -2.61 2.80
N VAL A 194 -7.09 -3.69 3.55
CA VAL A 194 -7.83 -4.94 3.37
C VAL A 194 -9.20 -4.87 4.02
N TYR A 195 -9.29 -4.32 5.22
CA TYR A 195 -10.54 -4.15 5.95
C TYR A 195 -11.58 -3.35 5.14
N THR A 196 -11.16 -2.32 4.40
CA THR A 196 -12.06 -1.49 3.57
C THR A 196 -12.26 -2.04 2.15
N LEU A 197 -11.59 -3.13 1.78
CA LEU A 197 -11.67 -3.69 0.43
C LEU A 197 -13.11 -4.10 0.02
N PRO A 198 -13.97 -4.65 0.89
CA PRO A 198 -15.35 -4.98 0.55
C PRO A 198 -16.15 -3.78 -0.01
N GLU A 199 -15.87 -2.57 0.47
CA GLU A 199 -16.55 -1.34 0.03
C GLU A 199 -16.19 -0.99 -1.41
N GLN A 200 -14.96 -1.30 -1.83
CA GLN A 200 -14.47 -1.05 -3.18
C GLN A 200 -15.27 -1.86 -4.22
N PHE A 201 -15.79 -3.05 -3.87
CA PHE A 201 -16.62 -3.85 -4.79
C PHE A 201 -17.94 -3.17 -5.17
N ARG A 202 -18.40 -2.20 -4.38
CA ARG A 202 -19.59 -1.41 -4.69
C ARG A 202 -19.35 -0.37 -5.78
N LEU A 203 -18.10 0.09 -5.94
CA LEU A 203 -17.70 1.08 -6.96
C LEU A 203 -17.56 0.44 -8.36
N GLY A 204 -17.48 -0.88 -8.44
CA GLY A 204 -17.43 -1.63 -9.69
C GLY A 204 -16.17 -2.48 -9.85
N ARG A 205 -16.26 -3.47 -10.75
CA ARG A 205 -15.23 -4.50 -10.92
C ARG A 205 -13.88 -3.95 -11.38
N VAL A 206 -13.88 -2.97 -12.30
CA VAL A 206 -12.65 -2.34 -12.80
C VAL A 206 -11.98 -1.53 -11.70
N SER A 207 -12.76 -0.78 -10.92
CA SER A 207 -12.29 0.07 -9.83
C SER A 207 -11.60 -0.74 -8.74
N VAL A 208 -12.14 -1.91 -8.37
CA VAL A 208 -11.47 -2.83 -7.42
C VAL A 208 -10.13 -3.34 -7.95
N ILE A 209 -10.07 -3.74 -9.22
CA ILE A 209 -8.82 -4.24 -9.82
C ILE A 209 -7.75 -3.15 -9.83
N LEU A 210 -8.13 -1.94 -10.22
CA LEU A 210 -7.23 -0.78 -10.20
C LEU A 210 -6.79 -0.44 -8.78
N TYR A 211 -7.71 -0.46 -7.80
CA TYR A 211 -7.40 -0.26 -6.38
C TYR A 211 -6.39 -1.28 -5.87
N MET A 212 -6.63 -2.58 -6.12
CA MET A 212 -5.72 -3.65 -5.71
C MET A 212 -4.33 -3.48 -6.34
N LEU A 213 -4.27 -3.18 -7.64
CA LEU A 213 -2.99 -2.95 -8.32
C LEU A 213 -2.24 -1.73 -7.79
N ALA A 214 -2.95 -0.62 -7.58
CA ALA A 214 -2.39 0.60 -7.02
C ALA A 214 -1.84 0.37 -5.61
N MET A 215 -2.58 -0.35 -4.76
CA MET A 215 -2.15 -0.64 -3.39
C MET A 215 -0.96 -1.62 -3.35
N LEU A 216 -0.89 -2.61 -4.25
CA LEU A 216 0.32 -3.44 -4.38
C LEU A 216 1.55 -2.62 -4.73
N LEU A 217 1.42 -1.68 -5.68
CA LEU A 217 2.51 -0.77 -6.08
C LEU A 217 2.89 0.19 -4.95
N HIS A 218 1.91 0.76 -4.27
CA HIS A 218 2.12 1.68 -3.15
C HIS A 218 2.86 0.99 -2.00
N VAL A 219 2.41 -0.20 -1.62
CA VAL A 219 3.07 -1.00 -0.57
C VAL A 219 4.49 -1.38 -0.98
N PHE A 220 4.71 -1.76 -2.24
CA PHE A 220 6.07 -2.04 -2.74
C PHE A 220 6.99 -0.81 -2.66
N SER A 221 6.47 0.37 -2.97
CA SER A 221 7.21 1.63 -2.85
C SER A 221 7.55 1.94 -1.38
N ASN A 222 6.61 1.73 -0.46
CA ASN A 222 6.85 1.92 0.98
C ASN A 222 7.90 0.94 1.52
N ASP A 223 7.84 -0.32 1.12
CA ASP A 223 8.84 -1.32 1.48
C ASP A 223 10.23 -0.95 0.97
N HIS A 224 10.33 -0.38 -0.23
CA HIS A 224 11.59 0.12 -0.76
C HIS A 224 12.17 1.24 0.09
N LEU A 225 11.34 2.22 0.49
CA LEU A 225 11.75 3.31 1.39
C LEU A 225 12.19 2.79 2.76
N LEU A 226 11.47 1.81 3.32
CA LEU A 226 11.83 1.16 4.57
C LEU A 226 13.14 0.38 4.47
N GLU A 227 13.39 -0.29 3.34
CA GLU A 227 14.64 -1.00 3.11
C GLU A 227 15.82 -0.02 2.96
N GLU A 228 15.63 1.08 2.26
CA GLU A 228 16.65 2.12 2.07
C GLU A 228 17.04 2.77 3.42
N HIS A 229 16.04 3.11 4.25
CA HIS A 229 16.28 3.76 5.54
C HIS A 229 16.66 2.78 6.67
N TYR A 230 16.13 1.55 6.65
CA TYR A 230 16.14 0.62 7.78
C TYR A 230 16.41 -0.85 7.39
N LEU A 231 17.29 -1.08 6.41
CA LEU A 231 17.63 -2.39 5.83
C LEU A 231 17.67 -3.56 6.83
N LYS A 232 18.50 -3.48 7.87
CA LYS A 232 18.70 -4.58 8.83
C LYS A 232 17.45 -4.91 9.63
N PRO A 233 16.84 -3.97 10.38
CA PRO A 233 15.65 -4.28 11.18
C PRO A 233 14.45 -4.65 10.30
N PHE A 234 14.26 -3.99 9.15
CA PHE A 234 13.19 -4.32 8.19
C PHE A 234 13.26 -5.77 7.72
N LYS A 235 14.43 -6.23 7.24
CA LYS A 235 14.63 -7.61 6.79
C LYS A 235 14.50 -8.65 7.90
N SER A 236 14.82 -8.28 9.14
CA SER A 236 14.84 -9.23 10.26
C SER A 236 13.46 -9.54 10.82
N TRP A 237 12.58 -8.53 10.91
CA TRP A 237 11.26 -8.68 11.52
C TRP A 237 10.19 -7.76 10.92
N GLY A 238 10.55 -6.57 10.44
CA GLY A 238 9.60 -5.59 9.92
C GLY A 238 8.74 -6.12 8.77
N CYS A 239 9.35 -6.79 7.79
CA CYS A 239 8.64 -7.38 6.66
C CYS A 239 7.62 -8.46 7.06
N TYR A 240 7.88 -9.22 8.14
CA TYR A 240 6.95 -10.22 8.64
C TYR A 240 5.79 -9.59 9.42
N VAL A 241 6.06 -8.51 10.15
CA VAL A 241 5.01 -7.74 10.83
C VAL A 241 4.09 -7.12 9.79
N LEU A 242 4.63 -6.44 8.78
CA LEU A 242 3.81 -5.85 7.71
C LEU A 242 3.11 -6.93 6.86
N GLY A 243 3.76 -8.07 6.62
CA GLY A 243 3.14 -9.21 5.95
C GLY A 243 1.98 -9.84 6.73
N ALA A 244 1.91 -9.66 8.05
CA ALA A 244 0.77 -10.09 8.86
C ALA A 244 -0.40 -9.09 8.86
N ALA A 245 -0.16 -7.82 8.51
CA ALA A 245 -1.19 -6.78 8.54
C ALA A 245 -2.39 -7.06 7.61
N PRO A 246 -2.22 -7.49 6.34
CA PRO A 246 -3.35 -7.86 5.48
C PRO A 246 -4.22 -8.96 6.07
N ILE A 247 -3.62 -9.93 6.78
CA ILE A 247 -4.33 -11.02 7.43
C ILE A 247 -5.17 -10.48 8.59
N VAL A 248 -4.60 -9.59 9.40
CA VAL A 248 -5.32 -8.92 10.49
C VAL A 248 -6.47 -8.07 9.96
N GLY A 249 -6.28 -7.37 8.84
CA GLY A 249 -7.35 -6.63 8.15
C GLY A 249 -8.51 -7.53 7.73
N ALA A 250 -8.21 -8.68 7.12
CA ALA A 250 -9.23 -9.65 6.72
C ALA A 250 -9.98 -10.26 7.92
N ILE A 251 -9.27 -10.54 9.03
CA ILE A 251 -9.90 -11.00 10.27
C ILE A 251 -10.79 -9.89 10.87
N ALA A 252 -10.32 -8.65 10.86
CA ALA A 252 -11.07 -7.51 11.36
C ALA A 252 -12.37 -7.29 10.59
N ASP A 253 -12.34 -7.44 9.26
CA ASP A 253 -13.55 -7.32 8.41
C ASP A 253 -14.64 -8.34 8.79
N LEU A 254 -14.24 -9.56 9.17
CA LEU A 254 -15.17 -10.60 9.61
C LEU A 254 -15.78 -10.31 11.00
N LEU A 255 -15.08 -9.56 11.84
CA LEU A 255 -15.44 -9.37 13.26
C LEU A 255 -16.04 -8.00 13.56
N ILE A 256 -15.68 -6.98 12.78
CA ILE A 256 -16.02 -5.58 13.00
C ILE A 256 -16.74 -5.07 11.75
N PRO A 257 -18.01 -4.64 11.86
CA PRO A 257 -18.71 -4.04 10.75
C PRO A 257 -17.97 -2.81 10.20
N SER A 258 -17.81 -2.74 8.88
CA SER A 258 -17.12 -1.62 8.20
C SER A 258 -17.68 -0.26 8.60
N SER A 259 -18.99 -0.19 8.83
CA SER A 259 -19.73 0.99 9.29
C SER A 259 -19.54 1.38 10.76
N SER A 260 -18.62 0.75 11.50
CA SER A 260 -18.38 1.08 12.90
C SER A 260 -17.74 2.47 13.06
N LEU A 261 -18.21 3.22 14.07
CA LEU A 261 -17.62 4.51 14.46
C LEU A 261 -16.10 4.42 14.70
N ILE A 262 -15.64 3.30 15.27
CA ILE A 262 -14.22 3.05 15.56
C ILE A 262 -13.39 2.98 14.28
N SER A 263 -13.88 2.27 13.26
CA SER A 263 -13.21 2.23 11.97
C SER A 263 -13.09 3.62 11.38
N GLY A 264 -14.15 4.42 11.46
CA GLY A 264 -14.12 5.77 10.93
C GLY A 264 -13.10 6.67 11.61
N ILE A 265 -12.98 6.59 12.94
CA ILE A 265 -11.96 7.32 13.71
C ILE A 265 -10.55 6.88 13.30
N LEU A 266 -10.31 5.57 13.16
CA LEU A 266 -9.00 5.04 12.77
C LEU A 266 -8.63 5.46 11.34
N THR A 267 -9.58 5.41 10.40
CA THR A 267 -9.39 5.85 9.02
C THR A 267 -9.05 7.35 8.95
N ALA A 268 -9.79 8.20 9.66
CA ALA A 268 -9.50 9.64 9.70
C ALA A 268 -8.13 9.93 10.33
N LEU A 269 -7.82 9.30 11.47
CA LEU A 269 -6.52 9.46 12.14
C LEU A 269 -5.37 9.04 11.22
N LEU A 270 -5.55 7.96 10.48
CA LEU A 270 -4.56 7.44 9.55
C LEU A 270 -4.46 8.28 8.27
N ALA A 271 -5.52 8.91 7.79
CA ALA A 271 -5.40 9.88 6.69
C ALA A 271 -4.42 11.02 7.06
N GLY A 272 -4.37 11.40 8.35
CA GLY A 272 -3.39 12.35 8.87
C GLY A 272 -1.93 11.86 8.73
N PHE A 273 -1.68 10.57 8.98
CA PHE A 273 -0.39 9.93 8.73
C PHE A 273 -0.02 9.97 7.25
N ILE A 274 -0.94 9.54 6.39
CA ILE A 274 -0.71 9.46 4.95
C ILE A 274 -0.40 10.84 4.40
N LEU A 275 -1.14 11.88 4.81
CA LEU A 275 -0.85 13.26 4.47
C LEU A 275 0.58 13.66 4.83
N LEU A 276 1.01 13.39 6.07
CA LEU A 276 2.38 13.69 6.49
C LEU A 276 3.41 12.91 5.65
N ASN A 277 3.21 11.62 5.45
CA ASN A 277 4.12 10.78 4.68
C ASN A 277 4.24 11.24 3.23
N VAL A 278 3.12 11.53 2.57
CA VAL A 278 3.13 12.02 1.20
C VAL A 278 3.89 13.35 1.11
N PHE A 279 3.56 14.31 1.98
CA PHE A 279 4.20 15.63 1.94
C PHE A 279 5.66 15.64 2.39
N LYS A 280 6.06 14.76 3.32
CA LYS A 280 7.42 14.73 3.87
C LYS A 280 8.35 13.75 3.14
N LYS A 281 7.85 12.59 2.71
CA LYS A 281 8.67 11.45 2.28
C LYS A 281 8.47 11.06 0.81
N GLU A 282 7.26 11.20 0.25
CA GLU A 282 6.98 10.74 -1.11
C GLU A 282 7.18 11.84 -2.17
N LEU A 283 7.12 13.12 -1.78
CA LEU A 283 7.45 14.22 -2.67
C LEU A 283 8.96 14.27 -2.95
N PRO A 284 9.39 14.32 -4.23
CA PRO A 284 10.79 14.44 -4.56
C PRO A 284 11.33 15.80 -4.11
N ASP A 285 12.58 15.82 -3.65
CA ASP A 285 13.29 17.07 -3.39
C ASP A 285 13.34 17.94 -4.64
N ASN A 286 13.16 19.26 -4.48
CA ASN A 286 13.18 20.23 -5.58
C ASN A 286 14.42 20.08 -6.48
N ALA A 287 15.58 19.77 -5.89
CA ALA A 287 16.85 19.62 -6.61
C ALA A 287 16.94 18.34 -7.49
N LYS A 288 16.05 17.36 -7.29
CA LYS A 288 16.05 16.06 -7.98
C LYS A 288 14.66 15.72 -8.54
N SER A 289 13.89 16.74 -8.90
CA SER A 289 12.53 16.58 -9.41
C SER A 289 12.37 17.13 -10.84
N SER A 290 11.43 16.57 -11.58
CA SER A 290 10.98 17.08 -12.86
C SER A 290 9.49 17.40 -12.79
N PHE A 291 9.16 18.69 -12.91
CA PHE A 291 7.77 19.15 -12.87
C PHE A 291 6.90 18.52 -13.98
N ALA A 292 7.48 18.25 -15.15
CA ALA A 292 6.76 17.61 -16.26
C ALA A 292 6.32 16.19 -15.90
N TRP A 293 7.23 15.37 -15.36
CA TRP A 293 6.93 14.00 -14.95
C TRP A 293 6.01 13.94 -13.72
N PHE A 294 6.18 14.89 -12.79
CA PHE A 294 5.26 15.08 -11.68
C PHE A 294 3.85 15.39 -12.16
N SER A 295 3.70 16.37 -13.05
CA SER A 295 2.39 16.74 -13.63
C SER A 295 1.78 15.58 -14.41
N ALA A 296 2.59 14.84 -15.17
CA ALA A 296 2.13 13.65 -15.89
C ALA A 296 1.59 12.57 -14.93
N GLY A 297 2.29 12.30 -13.83
CA GLY A 297 1.81 11.38 -12.80
C GLY A 297 0.50 11.86 -12.15
N ALA A 298 0.44 13.13 -11.77
CA ALA A 298 -0.74 13.69 -11.10
C ALA A 298 -1.99 13.70 -12.00
N ILE A 299 -1.84 14.22 -13.22
CA ILE A 299 -2.93 14.29 -14.21
C ILE A 299 -3.33 12.90 -14.66
N GLY A 300 -2.35 12.03 -14.97
CA GLY A 300 -2.62 10.66 -15.41
C GLY A 300 -3.40 9.86 -14.38
N PHE A 301 -3.01 9.95 -13.11
CA PHE A 301 -3.75 9.30 -12.01
C PHE A 301 -5.13 9.92 -11.79
N GLY A 302 -5.24 11.25 -11.88
CA GLY A 302 -6.52 11.94 -11.75
C GLY A 302 -7.52 11.56 -12.83
N ILE A 303 -7.06 11.44 -14.09
CA ILE A 303 -7.88 10.93 -15.21
C ILE A 303 -8.30 9.47 -14.93
N MET A 304 -7.37 8.64 -14.47
CA MET A 304 -7.66 7.25 -14.16
C MET A 304 -8.73 7.13 -13.06
N LEU A 305 -8.63 7.93 -12.00
CA LEU A 305 -9.64 7.98 -10.93
C LEU A 305 -10.99 8.48 -11.45
N TYR A 306 -10.99 9.51 -12.29
CA TYR A 306 -12.22 10.07 -12.87
C TYR A 306 -13.00 9.03 -13.68
N PHE A 307 -12.32 8.16 -14.43
CA PHE A 307 -12.98 7.08 -15.18
C PHE A 307 -13.30 5.84 -14.33
N ALA A 308 -12.79 5.77 -13.10
CA ALA A 308 -13.02 4.64 -12.19
C ALA A 308 -14.23 4.85 -11.25
N HIS A 309 -14.79 6.05 -11.20
CA HIS A 309 -16.08 6.36 -10.55
C HIS A 309 -17.19 6.46 -11.60
#